data_AF-A0A6G9XKU7-F1
#
_entry.id   AF-A0A6G9XKU7-F1
#
_cell.length_a   1.000
_cell.length_b   1.000
_cell.length_c   1.000
_cell.angle_alpha   90.00
_cell.angle_beta   90.00
_cell.angle_gamma   90.00
#
_symmetry.space_group_name_H-M   'P 1'
#
loop_
_entity.id
_entity.type
_entity.pdbx_description
1 polymer ?
#
loop_
_entity_poly.entity_id
_entity_poly.type
_entity_poly.pdbx_seq_one_letter_code
_entity_poly.pdbx_strand_id
1 'polypeptide(L)'
;MRSMVTIRNFLWVVGVGAGLVVGVGPASAAADSIELRGVGPGNVGVDYSCAASSRVVEIGVMVGEPQAEQAAAAGSERRVVCDGTPQSAVVVVAGVDGAAEPIKRGTTVQVRIALVDADGAVVVGQAKLVELA
;
A
#
# COMPACT_ATOMS: atom_id res chain seq x y z
N MET A 1 -64.79 20.86 -16.87
CA MET A 1 -63.86 20.71 -18.02
C MET A 1 -62.86 19.63 -17.60
N ARG A 2 -63.08 18.36 -18.02
CA ARG A 2 -62.33 17.64 -19.09
C ARG A 2 -60.80 17.69 -18.82
N SER A 3 -60.07 16.62 -18.53
CA SER A 3 -60.03 15.24 -19.08
C SER A 3 -59.40 14.32 -18.02
N MET A 4 -59.76 13.06 -17.73
CA MET A 4 -59.95 11.84 -18.55
C MET A 4 -58.79 11.51 -19.50
N VAL A 5 -57.79 10.77 -19.01
CA VAL A 5 -57.07 9.77 -19.82
C VAL A 5 -56.80 8.53 -18.97
N THR A 6 -57.57 7.50 -19.27
CA THR A 6 -57.39 6.10 -18.90
C THR A 6 -56.30 5.50 -19.79
N ILE A 7 -55.27 4.88 -19.22
CA ILE A 7 -54.42 3.94 -19.96
C ILE A 7 -54.50 2.58 -19.25
N ARG A 8 -55.11 1.64 -19.96
CA ARG A 8 -55.30 0.24 -19.59
C ARG A 8 -54.02 -0.54 -19.88
N ASN A 9 -53.65 -1.42 -18.95
CA ASN A 9 -53.35 -2.83 -19.14
C ASN A 9 -52.55 -3.22 -20.39
N PHE A 10 -51.43 -3.95 -20.27
CA PHE A 10 -51.30 -5.27 -20.88
C PHE A 10 -49.97 -5.97 -20.51
N LEU A 11 -50.15 -7.23 -20.11
CA LEU A 11 -49.31 -8.41 -20.34
C LEU A 11 -47.94 -8.59 -19.65
N TRP A 12 -47.99 -9.53 -18.71
CA TRP A 12 -46.93 -10.43 -18.29
C TRP A 12 -46.16 -11.05 -19.47
N VAL A 13 -44.82 -11.08 -19.37
CA VAL A 13 -43.98 -12.10 -20.01
C VAL A 13 -43.03 -12.65 -18.96
N VAL A 14 -43.27 -13.91 -18.61
CA VAL A 14 -42.34 -14.80 -17.92
C VAL A 14 -41.23 -15.15 -18.90
N GLY A 15 -40.01 -14.71 -18.62
CA GLY A 15 -38.82 -15.08 -19.37
C GLY A 15 -37.77 -15.68 -18.44
N VAL A 16 -37.88 -16.98 -18.15
CA VAL A 16 -36.80 -17.75 -17.54
C VAL A 16 -35.74 -17.98 -18.63
N GLY A 17 -34.83 -17.03 -18.75
CA GLY A 17 -33.59 -17.21 -19.51
C GLY A 17 -32.49 -17.55 -18.52
N ALA A 18 -32.09 -18.83 -18.47
CA ALA A 18 -30.87 -19.26 -17.79
C ALA A 18 -29.66 -18.74 -18.58
N GLY A 19 -29.38 -17.44 -18.44
CA GLY A 19 -28.12 -16.86 -18.85
C GLY A 19 -27.07 -17.31 -17.85
N LEU A 20 -26.10 -18.11 -18.29
CA LEU A 20 -24.83 -18.31 -17.62
C LEU A 20 -24.22 -16.93 -17.36
N VAL A 21 -24.44 -16.39 -16.15
CA VAL A 21 -23.66 -15.28 -15.63
C VAL A 21 -22.27 -15.87 -15.40
N VAL A 22 -21.40 -15.75 -16.41
CA VAL A 22 -19.97 -15.85 -16.18
C VAL A 22 -19.65 -14.61 -15.34
N GLY A 23 -19.77 -14.76 -14.03
CA GLY A 23 -19.27 -13.79 -13.09
C GLY A 23 -17.76 -13.75 -13.24
N VAL A 24 -17.28 -12.98 -14.22
CA VAL A 24 -16.02 -12.26 -14.05
C VAL A 24 -16.29 -11.23 -12.97
N GLY A 25 -16.37 -11.71 -11.72
CA GLY A 25 -16.18 -10.83 -10.58
C GLY A 25 -14.86 -10.11 -10.82
N PRO A 26 -14.79 -8.80 -10.54
CA PRO A 26 -13.49 -8.14 -10.57
C PRO A 26 -12.60 -8.97 -9.66
N ALA A 27 -11.51 -9.54 -10.22
CA ALA A 27 -10.42 -9.99 -9.38
C ALA A 27 -10.11 -8.77 -8.53
N SER A 28 -10.50 -8.82 -7.25
CA SER A 28 -10.26 -7.74 -6.33
C SER A 28 -8.76 -7.57 -6.37
N ALA A 29 -8.29 -6.53 -7.08
CA ALA A 29 -6.90 -6.17 -7.03
C ALA A 29 -6.61 -6.06 -5.54
N ALA A 30 -5.73 -6.91 -5.02
CA ALA A 30 -5.31 -6.83 -3.64
C ALA A 30 -4.93 -5.35 -3.43
N ALA A 31 -5.59 -4.70 -2.47
CA ALA A 31 -5.32 -3.30 -2.22
C ALA A 31 -3.83 -3.15 -1.92
N ASP A 32 -3.21 -2.11 -2.49
CA ASP A 32 -1.80 -1.85 -2.25
C ASP A 32 -1.58 -1.70 -0.74
N SER A 33 -0.64 -2.46 -0.18
CA SER A 33 -0.38 -2.50 1.25
C SER A 33 1.11 -2.54 1.53
N ILE A 34 1.49 -1.98 2.68
CA ILE A 34 2.85 -2.03 3.19
C ILE A 34 2.81 -2.06 4.71
N GLU A 35 3.55 -2.98 5.31
CA GLU A 35 3.59 -3.20 6.74
C GLU A 35 5.02 -3.37 7.24
N LEU A 36 5.30 -2.77 8.40
CA LEU A 36 6.58 -2.91 9.07
C LEU A 36 6.71 -4.27 9.75
N ARG A 37 7.61 -5.12 9.25
CA ARG A 37 7.89 -6.45 9.81
C ARG A 37 8.90 -6.41 10.96
N GLY A 38 9.93 -5.56 10.85
CA GLY A 38 10.98 -5.45 11.86
C GLY A 38 11.98 -4.33 11.58
N VAL A 39 12.73 -3.93 12.61
CA VAL A 39 13.71 -2.84 12.55
C VAL A 39 15.02 -3.33 13.16
N GLY A 40 16.11 -3.19 12.44
CA GLY A 40 17.48 -3.41 12.91
C GLY A 40 18.30 -2.11 12.88
N PRO A 41 19.54 -2.11 13.40
CA PRO A 41 20.37 -0.90 13.51
C PRO A 41 20.68 -0.18 12.19
N GLY A 42 20.68 -0.92 11.08
CA GLY A 42 20.97 -0.40 9.72
C GLY A 42 20.04 -0.96 8.63
N ASN A 43 18.92 -1.58 9.01
CA ASN A 43 18.00 -2.18 8.05
C ASN A 43 16.56 -2.21 8.57
N VAL A 44 15.60 -2.16 7.66
CA VAL A 44 14.16 -2.23 7.94
C VAL A 44 13.54 -3.34 7.10
N GLY A 45 12.85 -4.27 7.75
CA GLY A 45 12.09 -5.35 7.10
C GLY A 45 10.66 -4.91 6.85
N VAL A 46 10.19 -5.16 5.63
CA VAL A 46 8.88 -4.70 5.15
C VAL A 46 8.17 -5.83 4.43
N ASP A 47 6.88 -6.01 4.74
CA ASP A 47 5.98 -6.85 3.97
C ASP A 47 5.10 -5.92 3.12
N TYR A 48 4.89 -6.27 1.85
CA TYR A 48 4.16 -5.40 0.92
C TYR A 48 3.36 -6.22 -0.09
N SER A 49 2.35 -5.58 -0.68
CA SER A 49 1.63 -6.08 -1.85
C SER A 49 1.28 -4.89 -2.73
N CYS A 50 1.43 -5.03 -4.04
CA CYS A 50 1.00 -4.03 -5.00
C CYS A 50 0.44 -4.70 -6.25
N ALA A 51 -0.62 -4.11 -6.81
CA ALA A 51 -1.17 -4.57 -8.07
C ALA A 51 -0.23 -4.24 -9.24
N ALA A 52 -0.28 -5.04 -10.31
CA ALA A 52 0.53 -4.79 -11.51
C ALA A 52 0.24 -3.43 -12.17
N SER A 53 -0.94 -2.85 -11.93
CA SER A 53 -1.32 -1.52 -12.39
C SER A 53 -0.85 -0.37 -11.49
N SER A 54 -0.28 -0.65 -10.32
CA SER A 54 0.02 0.37 -9.29
C SER A 54 1.24 1.23 -9.61
N ARG A 55 2.03 0.86 -10.63
CA ARG A 55 3.24 1.59 -11.09
C ARG A 55 4.30 1.84 -10.01
N VAL A 56 4.26 1.08 -8.92
CA VAL A 56 5.26 1.14 -7.86
C VAL A 56 6.59 0.64 -8.41
N VAL A 57 7.66 1.38 -8.12
CA VAL A 57 9.03 1.05 -8.55
C VAL A 57 10.01 1.01 -7.38
N GLU A 58 9.63 1.53 -6.22
CA GLU A 58 10.53 1.67 -5.08
C GLU A 58 9.78 1.51 -3.75
N ILE A 59 10.46 0.93 -2.76
CA ILE A 59 10.08 1.00 -1.35
C ILE A 59 10.98 2.03 -0.68
N GLY A 60 10.39 3.11 -0.17
CA GLY A 60 11.10 4.15 0.57
C GLY A 60 10.99 3.94 2.08
N VAL A 61 12.08 4.19 2.81
CA VAL A 61 12.12 4.12 4.27
C VAL A 61 12.79 5.35 4.84
N MET A 62 12.17 5.94 5.86
CA MET A 62 12.73 7.00 6.68
C MET A 62 12.60 6.63 8.16
N VAL A 63 13.66 6.84 8.92
CA VAL A 63 13.68 6.61 10.37
C VAL A 63 14.18 7.86 11.07
N GLY A 64 13.52 8.26 12.14
CA GLY A 64 13.90 9.42 12.93
C GLY A 64 13.26 9.39 14.31
N GLU A 65 13.55 10.40 15.12
CA GLU A 65 12.85 10.56 16.40
C GLU A 65 11.36 10.88 16.15
N PRO A 66 10.45 10.48 17.05
CA PRO A 66 9.00 10.66 16.86
C PRO A 66 8.54 12.10 16.62
N GLN A 67 9.32 13.08 17.07
CA GLN A 67 9.01 14.51 16.96
C GLN A 67 10.01 15.26 16.08
N ALA A 68 10.96 14.55 15.44
CA ALA A 68 11.91 15.19 14.56
C ALA A 68 11.22 15.64 13.26
N GLU A 69 11.54 16.85 12.82
CA GLU A 69 11.09 17.37 11.53
C GLU A 69 11.79 16.67 10.35
N GLN A 70 12.95 16.06 10.59
CA GLN A 70 13.78 15.39 9.60
C GLN A 70 14.08 13.95 10.01
N ALA A 71 14.31 13.10 9.01
CA ALA A 71 14.75 11.73 9.25
C ALA A 71 16.24 11.71 9.68
N ALA A 72 16.56 10.86 10.65
CA ALA A 72 17.94 10.58 11.04
C ALA A 72 18.60 9.54 10.12
N ALA A 73 17.79 8.68 9.49
CA ALA A 73 18.22 7.68 8.53
C ALA A 73 17.23 7.55 7.38
N ALA A 74 17.72 7.21 6.20
CA ALA A 74 16.88 6.92 5.04
C ALA A 74 17.46 5.79 4.20
N GLY A 75 16.61 5.16 3.40
CA GLY A 75 16.99 4.11 2.47
C GLY A 75 15.89 3.82 1.47
N SER A 76 16.24 3.12 0.39
CA SER A 76 15.27 2.62 -0.57
C SER A 76 15.66 1.28 -1.20
N GLU A 77 14.67 0.52 -1.64
CA GLU A 77 14.84 -0.73 -2.39
C GLU A 77 14.03 -0.67 -3.69
N ARG A 78 14.68 -0.99 -4.82
CA ARG A 78 14.10 -0.86 -6.17
C ARG A 78 13.77 -2.19 -6.83
N ARG A 79 14.16 -3.31 -6.23
CA ARG A 79 13.77 -4.66 -6.67
C ARG A 79 12.37 -4.99 -6.15
N VAL A 80 11.39 -4.18 -6.58
CA VAL A 80 9.99 -4.31 -6.21
C VAL A 80 9.26 -5.17 -7.25
N VAL A 81 8.45 -6.12 -6.79
CA VAL A 81 7.61 -6.96 -7.65
C VAL A 81 6.15 -6.65 -7.35
N CYS A 82 5.42 -6.19 -8.37
CA CYS A 82 3.98 -5.91 -8.27
C CYS A 82 3.20 -6.85 -9.19
N ASP A 83 2.78 -7.98 -8.64
CA ASP A 83 1.94 -8.98 -9.31
C ASP A 83 0.63 -9.25 -8.55
N GLY A 84 0.33 -8.44 -7.52
CA GLY A 84 -0.83 -8.60 -6.64
C GLY A 84 -0.65 -9.65 -5.55
N THR A 85 0.52 -10.28 -5.43
CA THR A 85 0.82 -11.24 -4.35
C THR A 85 1.62 -10.60 -3.22
N PRO A 86 1.51 -11.11 -1.97
CA PRO A 86 2.33 -10.64 -0.87
C PRO A 86 3.82 -10.93 -1.10
N GLN A 87 4.65 -9.93 -0.83
CA GLN A 87 6.11 -9.94 -0.96
C GLN A 87 6.75 -9.44 0.34
N SER A 88 8.05 -9.73 0.51
CA SER A 88 8.85 -9.17 1.60
C SER A 88 10.14 -8.56 1.05
N ALA A 89 10.59 -7.46 1.64
CA ALA A 89 11.85 -6.82 1.31
C ALA A 89 12.60 -6.41 2.58
N VAL A 90 13.92 -6.23 2.43
CA VAL A 90 14.77 -5.61 3.44
C VAL A 90 15.38 -4.36 2.81
N VAL A 91 15.11 -3.21 3.41
CA VAL A 91 15.67 -1.94 3.00
C VAL A 91 16.85 -1.62 3.89
N VAL A 92 18.03 -1.45 3.30
CA VAL A 92 19.20 -0.94 4.01
C VAL A 92 19.01 0.55 4.22
N VAL A 93 19.23 1.03 5.45
CA VAL A 93 19.12 2.45 5.80
C VAL A 93 20.47 2.97 6.25
N ALA A 94 20.83 4.16 5.78
CA ALA A 94 22.04 4.85 6.17
C ALA A 94 21.67 6.12 6.93
N GLY A 95 22.52 6.50 7.90
CA GLY A 95 22.37 7.78 8.57
C GLY A 95 22.55 8.93 7.60
N VAL A 96 21.80 10.01 7.78
CA VAL A 96 21.99 11.23 6.99
C VAL A 96 23.40 11.81 7.15
N ASP A 97 24.03 11.54 8.30
CA ASP A 97 25.41 11.90 8.62
C ASP A 97 26.45 10.86 8.15
N GLY A 98 26.03 9.82 7.39
CA GLY A 98 26.90 8.73 6.94
C GLY A 98 27.17 7.63 7.97
N ALA A 99 26.46 7.63 9.10
CA ALA A 99 26.56 6.58 10.11
C ALA A 99 26.08 5.22 9.57
N ALA A 100 26.87 4.16 9.81
CA ALA A 100 26.55 2.79 9.39
C ALA A 100 25.43 2.14 10.23
N GLU A 101 25.31 2.54 11.50
CA GLU A 101 24.23 2.13 12.41
C GLU A 101 23.49 3.36 12.91
N PRO A 102 22.62 3.96 12.09
CA PRO A 102 21.95 5.19 12.46
C PRO A 102 20.83 4.99 13.48
N ILE A 103 20.35 3.75 13.66
CA ILE A 103 19.28 3.43 14.59
C ILE A 103 19.88 2.78 15.84
N LYS A 104 19.89 3.52 16.95
CA LYS A 104 20.45 3.05 18.23
C LYS A 104 19.43 2.20 18.98
N ARG A 105 19.90 1.09 19.56
CA ARG A 105 19.11 0.32 20.54
C ARG A 105 18.84 1.15 21.80
N GLY A 106 17.79 0.78 22.52
CA GLY A 106 17.28 1.49 23.69
C GLY A 106 16.59 2.82 23.37
N THR A 107 16.26 3.08 22.10
CA THR A 107 15.58 4.30 21.68
C THR A 107 14.25 3.99 21.00
N THR A 108 13.29 4.89 21.18
CA THR A 108 12.03 4.89 20.43
C THR A 108 12.20 5.74 19.19
N VAL A 109 11.97 5.16 18.02
CA VAL A 109 12.02 5.84 16.73
C VAL A 109 10.68 5.76 16.03
N GLN A 110 10.41 6.73 15.16
CA GLN A 110 9.35 6.62 14.16
C GLN A 110 9.95 6.09 12.86
N VAL A 111 9.38 4.99 12.37
CA VAL A 111 9.69 4.42 11.06
C VAL A 111 8.55 4.75 10.12
N ARG A 112 8.88 5.40 9.00
CA ARG A 112 7.97 5.72 7.91
C ARG A 112 8.38 4.88 6.71
N ILE A 113 7.46 4.08 6.20
CA ILE A 113 7.65 3.20 5.03
C ILE A 113 6.63 3.59 3.95
N ALA A 114 7.02 3.47 2.69
CA ALA A 114 6.15 3.82 1.56
C ALA A 114 6.44 2.96 0.33
N LEU A 115 5.40 2.64 -0.43
CA LEU A 115 5.50 2.27 -1.85
C LEU A 115 5.47 3.56 -2.68
N VAL A 116 6.42 3.70 -3.58
CA VAL A 116 6.66 4.91 -4.37
C VAL A 116 6.62 4.58 -5.85
N ASP A 117 5.93 5.41 -6.63
CA ASP A 117 5.86 5.28 -8.09
C ASP A 117 7.04 5.94 -8.81
N ALA A 118 7.08 5.81 -10.13
CA ALA A 118 8.16 6.35 -10.97
C ALA A 118 8.25 7.89 -10.97
N ASP A 119 7.17 8.58 -10.59
CA ASP A 119 7.13 10.04 -10.45
C ASP A 119 7.58 10.50 -9.05
N GLY A 120 7.89 9.55 -8.16
CA GLY A 120 8.28 9.83 -6.77
C GLY A 120 7.09 10.05 -5.83
N ALA A 121 5.87 9.74 -6.26
CA ALA A 121 4.68 9.89 -5.43
C ALA A 121 4.48 8.67 -4.53
N VAL A 122 4.02 8.90 -3.30
CA VAL A 122 3.65 7.81 -2.37
C VAL A 122 2.32 7.22 -2.81
N VAL A 123 2.33 5.96 -3.20
CA VAL A 123 1.13 5.18 -3.55
C VAL A 123 0.41 4.74 -2.28
N VAL A 124 1.16 4.15 -1.34
CA VAL A 124 0.69 3.79 -0.01
C VAL A 124 1.85 3.94 0.98
N GLY A 125 1.56 4.31 2.22
CA GLY A 125 2.58 4.43 3.25
C GLY A 125 2.04 4.21 4.65
N GLN A 126 2.96 3.93 5.56
CA GLN A 126 2.69 3.72 6.98
C GLN A 126 3.74 4.46 7.81
N ALA A 127 3.32 4.96 8.97
CA ALA A 127 4.23 5.42 10.01
C ALA A 127 3.97 4.63 11.30
N LYS A 128 5.03 4.16 11.96
CA LYS A 128 4.92 3.36 13.20
C LYS A 128 6.03 3.74 14.18
N LEU A 129 5.66 3.86 15.46
CA LEU A 129 6.62 3.98 16.55
C LEU A 129 7.16 2.61 16.93
N VAL A 130 8.47 2.49 17.04
CA VAL A 130 9.17 1.26 17.38
C VAL A 130 10.21 1.56 18.44
N GLU A 131 10.16 0.80 19.53
CA GLU A 131 11.23 0.75 20.51
C GLU A 131 12.20 -0.37 20.11
N LEU A 132 13.49 -0.03 19.91
CA LEU A 132 14.51 -1.02 19.62
C LEU A 132 15.10 -1.54 20.92
N ALA A 133 14.82 -2.80 21.26
CA ALA A 133 15.42 -3.49 22.39
C ALA A 133 16.89 -3.90 22.14
#